data_AF-A0A2N6ADL5-F1
#
_entry.id   AF-A0A2N6ADL5-F1
#
_cell.length_a   1.000
_cell.length_b   1.000
_cell.length_c   1.000
_cell.angle_alpha   90.00
_cell.angle_beta   90.00
_cell.angle_gamma   90.00
#
_symmetry.space_group_name_H-M   'P 1'
#
loop_
_entity.id
_entity.type
_entity.pdbx_description
1 polymer ?
#
loop_
_entity_poly.entity_id
_entity_poly.type
_entity_poly.pdbx_seq_one_letter_code
_entity_poly.pdbx_strand_id
1 'polypeptide(L)'
;MGRLFVFAIVSQIPYIWFSPGKLNIMPTILVGLWVIWLHENGGRYGFLLAAILASTGDIVNLQYGSYGLFMIWIFHIFMSDKGLASLAYAAMSVFFAWASGWSFSMVFQSLSIFSLFLIFKDWKIHMRLNRYFFYFFYPGHIIAILLIESLI
;
A
#
# COMPACT_ATOMS: atom_id res chain seq x y z
N MET A 1 13.45 -9.22 2.68
CA MET A 1 12.10 -9.79 2.48
C MET A 1 11.64 -10.70 3.60
N GLY A 2 12.42 -11.69 4.06
CA GLY A 2 11.95 -12.70 5.05
C GLY A 2 11.32 -12.16 6.35
N ARG A 3 11.89 -11.09 6.93
CA ARG A 3 11.31 -10.45 8.14
C ARG A 3 9.92 -9.84 7.91
N LEU A 4 9.67 -9.28 6.73
CA LEU A 4 8.36 -8.71 6.38
C LEU A 4 7.34 -9.81 6.14
N PHE A 5 7.76 -10.92 5.54
CA PHE A 5 6.91 -12.10 5.33
C PHE A 5 6.48 -12.73 6.66
N VAL A 6 7.41 -12.94 7.60
CA VAL A 6 7.08 -13.43 8.95
C VAL A 6 6.11 -12.47 9.64
N PHE A 7 6.36 -11.16 9.52
CA PHE A 7 5.46 -10.18 10.10
C PHE A 7 4.07 -10.19 9.46
N ALA A 8 3.97 -10.34 8.13
CA ALA A 8 2.72 -10.44 7.42
C ALA A 8 1.87 -11.63 7.89
N ILE A 9 2.50 -12.77 8.18
CA ILE A 9 1.83 -13.95 8.74
C ILE A 9 1.37 -13.68 10.17
N VAL A 10 2.26 -13.17 11.03
CA VAL A 10 1.94 -12.90 12.44
C VAL A 10 0.80 -11.88 12.56
N SER A 11 0.83 -10.81 11.77
CA SER A 11 -0.22 -9.79 11.76
C SER A 11 -1.52 -10.25 11.11
N GLN A 12 -1.50 -11.33 10.32
CA GLN A 12 -2.71 -11.87 9.70
C GLN A 12 -3.63 -12.50 10.74
N ILE A 13 -3.08 -13.09 11.81
CA ILE A 13 -3.85 -13.75 12.86
C ILE A 13 -4.89 -12.80 13.49
N PRO A 14 -4.51 -11.64 14.09
CA PRO A 14 -5.50 -10.72 14.65
C PRO A 14 -6.38 -10.09 13.57
N TYR A 15 -5.86 -9.92 12.35
CA TYR A 15 -6.62 -9.30 11.26
C TYR A 15 -7.74 -10.20 10.72
N ILE A 16 -7.58 -11.52 10.72
CA ILE A 16 -8.65 -12.46 10.33
C ILE A 16 -9.87 -12.31 11.24
N TRP A 17 -9.65 -12.02 12.52
CA TRP A 17 -10.71 -11.88 13.52
C TRP A 17 -11.47 -10.56 13.29
N PHE A 18 -10.77 -9.52 12.85
CA PHE A 18 -11.34 -8.21 12.52
C PHE A 18 -12.04 -8.18 11.16
N SER A 19 -11.49 -8.84 10.15
CA SER A 19 -12.08 -8.86 8.81
C SER A 19 -11.92 -10.25 8.17
N PRO A 20 -12.87 -11.16 8.45
CA PRO A 20 -12.83 -12.52 7.91
C PRO A 20 -12.73 -12.52 6.38
N GLY A 21 -11.84 -13.35 5.85
CA GLY A 21 -11.65 -13.52 4.40
C GLY A 21 -10.83 -12.41 3.70
N LYS A 22 -10.36 -11.38 4.42
CA LYS A 22 -9.48 -10.34 3.85
C LYS A 22 -8.03 -10.52 4.27
N LEU A 23 -7.12 -10.21 3.35
CA LEU A 23 -5.70 -10.10 3.66
C LEU A 23 -5.40 -8.77 4.34
N ASN A 24 -4.43 -8.79 5.27
CA ASN A 24 -3.92 -7.57 5.86
C ASN A 24 -3.10 -6.75 4.83
N ILE A 25 -2.60 -5.59 5.24
CA ILE A 25 -1.86 -4.69 4.34
C ILE A 25 -0.44 -5.17 3.98
N MET A 26 0.16 -6.01 4.83
CA MET A 26 1.57 -6.42 4.69
C MET A 26 1.85 -7.22 3.42
N PRO A 27 1.00 -8.15 2.95
CA PRO A 27 1.09 -8.74 1.62
C PRO A 27 1.18 -7.72 0.48
N THR A 28 0.39 -6.65 0.51
CA THR A 28 0.46 -5.59 -0.51
C THR A 28 1.83 -4.92 -0.53
N ILE A 29 2.38 -4.59 0.65
CA ILE A 29 3.71 -4.00 0.76
C ILE A 29 4.78 -4.98 0.28
N LEU A 30 4.66 -6.26 0.66
CA LEU A 30 5.59 -7.30 0.23
C LEU A 30 5.59 -7.43 -1.30
N VAL A 31 4.43 -7.56 -1.93
CA VAL A 31 4.31 -7.66 -3.39
C VAL A 31 4.78 -6.37 -4.06
N GLY A 32 4.48 -5.19 -3.50
CA GLY A 32 4.98 -3.91 -4.02
C GLY A 32 6.52 -3.83 -4.03
N LEU A 33 7.18 -4.39 -3.02
CA LEU A 33 8.64 -4.51 -3.02
C LEU A 33 9.14 -5.47 -4.11
N TRP A 34 8.42 -6.56 -4.40
CA TRP A 34 8.74 -7.44 -5.52
C TRP A 34 8.54 -6.74 -6.87
N VAL A 35 7.51 -5.89 -7.03
CA VAL A 35 7.29 -5.07 -8.22
C VAL A 35 8.48 -4.14 -8.46
N ILE A 36 8.95 -3.44 -7.43
CA ILE A 36 10.15 -2.59 -7.51
C ILE A 36 11.39 -3.43 -7.86
N TRP A 37 11.59 -4.55 -7.15
CA TRP A 37 12.75 -5.41 -7.38
C TRP A 37 12.80 -5.96 -8.81
N LEU A 38 11.66 -6.37 -9.38
CA LEU A 38 11.55 -6.82 -10.77
C LEU A 38 11.82 -5.69 -11.75
N HIS A 39 11.33 -4.49 -11.47
CA HIS A 39 11.58 -3.31 -12.30
C HIS A 39 13.09 -3.01 -12.40
N GLU A 40 13.80 -3.07 -11.28
CA GLU A 40 15.24 -2.78 -11.23
C GLU A 40 16.12 -3.93 -11.75
N ASN A 41 15.78 -5.18 -11.44
CA ASN A 41 16.66 -6.34 -11.68
C ASN A 41 16.24 -7.20 -12.88
N GLY A 42 15.06 -6.96 -13.46
CA GLY A 42 14.52 -7.75 -14.58
C GLY A 42 15.11 -7.40 -15.96
N GLY A 43 16.12 -6.52 -16.03
CA GLY A 43 16.77 -6.09 -17.27
C GLY A 43 15.77 -5.51 -18.27
N ARG A 44 15.85 -5.90 -19.55
CA ARG A 44 14.97 -5.39 -20.62
C ARG A 44 13.48 -5.67 -20.43
N TYR A 45 13.14 -6.69 -19.63
CA TYR A 45 11.74 -7.08 -19.35
C TYR A 45 11.27 -6.63 -17.97
N GLY A 46 12.13 -6.00 -17.16
CA GLY A 46 11.82 -5.65 -15.77
C GLY A 46 10.56 -4.79 -15.64
N PHE A 47 10.41 -3.80 -16.52
CA PHE A 47 9.21 -2.95 -16.56
C PHE A 47 7.94 -3.75 -16.87
N LEU A 48 7.97 -4.63 -17.87
CA LEU A 48 6.82 -5.45 -18.25
C LEU A 48 6.44 -6.45 -17.15
N LEU A 49 7.43 -7.09 -16.53
CA LEU A 49 7.22 -8.03 -15.42
C LEU A 49 6.65 -7.32 -14.19
N ALA A 50 7.13 -6.12 -13.88
CA ALA A 50 6.60 -5.28 -12.81
C ALA A 50 5.13 -4.89 -13.06
N ALA A 51 4.78 -4.49 -14.29
CA ALA A 51 3.41 -4.17 -14.68
C ALA A 51 2.47 -5.38 -14.59
N ILE A 52 2.91 -6.55 -15.06
CA ILE A 52 2.15 -7.80 -14.97
C ILE A 52 1.91 -8.13 -13.50
N LEU A 53 2.94 -8.10 -12.65
CA LEU A 53 2.80 -8.41 -11.24
C LEU A 53 1.86 -7.42 -10.54
N ALA A 54 2.01 -6.11 -10.78
CA ALA A 54 1.15 -5.09 -10.21
C ALA A 54 -0.33 -5.29 -10.57
N SER A 55 -0.61 -5.82 -11.76
CA SER A 55 -1.98 -6.07 -12.23
C SER A 55 -2.64 -7.31 -11.61
N THR A 56 -1.89 -8.18 -10.93
CA THR A 56 -2.44 -9.38 -10.27
C THR A 56 -2.94 -9.10 -8.85
N GLY A 57 -2.79 -7.86 -8.35
CA GLY A 57 -3.13 -7.51 -6.97
C GLY A 57 -4.60 -7.75 -6.62
N ASP A 58 -5.52 -7.51 -7.56
CA ASP A 58 -6.95 -7.73 -7.35
C ASP A 58 -7.32 -9.22 -7.33
N ILE A 59 -6.60 -10.06 -8.09
CA ILE A 59 -6.83 -11.51 -8.15
C ILE A 59 -6.53 -12.15 -6.79
N VAL A 60 -5.48 -11.67 -6.12
CA VAL A 60 -5.02 -12.19 -4.83
C VAL A 60 -5.82 -11.58 -3.66
N ASN A 61 -6.83 -10.74 -3.92
CA ASN A 61 -7.60 -10.02 -2.89
C ASN A 61 -6.70 -9.24 -1.92
N LEU A 62 -5.65 -8.58 -2.45
CA LEU A 62 -4.83 -7.67 -1.66
C LEU A 62 -5.67 -6.49 -1.16
N GLN A 63 -5.33 -5.97 0.02
CA GLN A 63 -6.16 -4.96 0.68
C GLN A 63 -6.36 -3.66 -0.14
N TYR A 64 -5.36 -3.27 -0.94
CA TYR A 64 -5.44 -2.17 -1.92
C TYR A 64 -5.36 -2.66 -3.37
N GLY A 65 -5.43 -3.97 -3.58
CA GLY A 65 -5.47 -4.56 -4.92
C GLY A 65 -4.32 -4.13 -5.82
N SER A 66 -4.61 -4.03 -7.12
CA SER A 66 -3.65 -3.56 -8.12
C SER A 66 -3.33 -2.07 -7.94
N TYR A 67 -4.33 -1.28 -7.50
CA TYR A 67 -4.18 0.16 -7.24
C TYR A 67 -3.00 0.46 -6.31
N GLY A 68 -2.92 -0.21 -5.16
CA GLY A 68 -1.84 -0.02 -4.19
C GLY A 68 -0.46 -0.38 -4.76
N LEU A 69 -0.37 -1.42 -5.59
CA LEU A 69 0.89 -1.85 -6.21
C LEU A 69 1.39 -0.83 -7.24
N PHE A 70 0.49 -0.30 -8.08
CA PHE A 70 0.83 0.75 -9.03
C PHE A 70 1.25 2.04 -8.30
N MET A 71 0.62 2.39 -7.18
CA MET A 71 1.02 3.56 -6.42
C MET A 71 2.44 3.43 -5.85
N ILE A 72 2.77 2.30 -5.24
CA ILE A 72 4.13 2.01 -4.77
C ILE A 72 5.13 2.17 -5.92
N TRP A 73 4.78 1.65 -7.10
CA TRP A 73 5.65 1.67 -8.27
C TRP A 73 5.82 3.08 -8.88
N ILE A 74 4.73 3.86 -9.00
CA ILE A 74 4.75 5.25 -9.48
C ILE A 74 5.63 6.12 -8.60
N PHE A 75 5.48 6.03 -7.27
CA PHE A 75 6.34 6.77 -6.36
C PHE A 75 7.78 6.35 -6.55
N HIS A 76 8.08 5.06 -6.65
CA HIS A 76 9.46 4.61 -6.88
C HIS A 76 10.09 5.20 -8.15
N ILE A 77 9.35 5.30 -9.26
CA ILE A 77 9.87 5.83 -10.53
C ILE A 77 9.99 7.36 -10.52
N PHE A 78 8.97 8.06 -10.02
CA PHE A 78 8.82 9.51 -10.23
C PHE A 78 9.15 10.36 -9.00
N MET A 79 9.49 9.78 -7.83
CA MET A 79 9.77 10.56 -6.60
C MET A 79 10.88 11.62 -6.77
N SER A 80 11.75 11.47 -7.77
CA SER A 80 12.75 12.49 -8.13
C SER A 80 12.13 13.82 -8.54
N ASP A 81 10.98 13.80 -9.22
CA ASP A 81 10.22 14.98 -9.61
C ASP A 81 8.85 14.95 -8.93
N LYS A 82 8.71 15.76 -7.87
CA LYS A 82 7.49 15.86 -7.06
C LYS A 82 6.25 16.21 -7.90
N GLY A 83 6.43 17.02 -8.95
CA GLY A 83 5.33 17.42 -9.85
C GLY A 83 4.88 16.26 -10.73
N LEU A 84 5.83 15.56 -11.34
CA LEU A 84 5.55 14.40 -12.17
C LEU A 84 4.96 13.24 -11.36
N ALA A 85 5.47 13.01 -10.14
CA ALA A 85 4.90 12.03 -9.21
C ALA A 85 3.45 12.35 -8.86
N SER A 86 3.13 13.62 -8.58
CA SER A 86 1.77 14.07 -8.29
C SER A 86 0.83 13.84 -9.48
N LEU A 87 1.30 14.20 -10.68
CA LEU A 87 0.51 14.07 -11.89
C LEU A 87 0.26 12.59 -12.22
N ALA A 88 1.29 11.74 -12.12
CA ALA A 88 1.17 10.31 -12.33
C ALA A 88 0.22 9.66 -11.30
N TYR A 89 0.31 10.08 -10.03
CA TYR A 89 -0.60 9.64 -8.97
C TYR A 89 -2.05 10.03 -9.25
N ALA A 90 -2.28 11.28 -9.67
CA ALA A 90 -3.60 11.79 -10.03
C ALA A 90 -4.19 11.03 -11.20
N ALA A 91 -3.42 10.89 -12.29
CA ALA A 91 -3.84 10.19 -13.49
C ALA A 91 -4.20 8.74 -13.19
N MET A 92 -3.36 8.05 -12.41
CA MET A 92 -3.62 6.66 -12.04
C MET A 92 -4.84 6.53 -11.13
N SER A 93 -5.04 7.46 -10.19
CA SER A 93 -6.23 7.46 -9.31
C SER A 93 -7.53 7.69 -10.08
N VAL A 94 -7.54 8.61 -11.05
CA VAL A 94 -8.70 8.82 -11.92
C VAL A 94 -8.94 7.61 -12.82
N PHE A 95 -7.88 7.01 -13.37
CA PHE A 95 -7.99 5.81 -14.20
C PHE A 95 -8.63 4.65 -13.43
N PHE A 96 -8.17 4.34 -12.22
CA PHE A 96 -8.74 3.28 -11.39
C PHE A 96 -10.16 3.60 -10.91
N ALA A 97 -10.46 4.87 -10.59
CA ALA A 97 -11.82 5.28 -10.26
C ALA A 97 -12.77 5.04 -11.44
N TRP A 98 -12.37 5.44 -12.65
CA TRP A 98 -13.13 5.22 -13.88
C TRP A 98 -13.29 3.72 -14.21
N ALA A 99 -12.21 2.94 -14.15
CA ALA A 99 -12.22 1.50 -14.41
C ALA A 99 -13.12 0.73 -13.43
N SER A 100 -13.27 1.23 -12.20
CA SER A 100 -14.18 0.68 -11.19
C SER A 100 -15.64 1.15 -11.30
N GLY A 101 -15.98 1.93 -12.34
CA GLY A 101 -17.32 2.49 -12.51
C GLY A 101 -17.68 3.55 -11.45
N TRP A 102 -16.69 4.32 -10.99
CA TRP A 102 -16.86 5.34 -9.93
C TRP A 102 -17.37 4.77 -8.60
N SER A 103 -16.91 3.57 -8.25
CA SER A 103 -17.21 2.98 -6.94
C SER A 103 -16.81 3.93 -5.79
N PHE A 104 -17.67 4.05 -4.78
CA PHE A 104 -17.44 4.93 -3.64
C PHE A 104 -16.08 4.69 -2.98
N SER A 105 -15.70 3.43 -2.81
CA SER A 105 -14.42 3.02 -2.23
C SER A 105 -13.21 3.53 -3.02
N MET A 106 -13.27 3.55 -4.36
CA MET A 106 -12.17 4.05 -5.19
C MET A 106 -12.14 5.58 -5.22
N VAL A 107 -13.29 6.24 -5.29
CA VAL A 107 -13.37 7.71 -5.20
C VAL A 107 -12.78 8.19 -3.87
N PHE A 108 -13.12 7.52 -2.76
CA PHE A 108 -12.58 7.85 -1.45
C PHE A 108 -11.06 7.61 -1.39
N GLN A 109 -10.56 6.52 -1.99
CA GLN A 109 -9.13 6.27 -2.10
C GLN A 109 -8.41 7.36 -2.91
N SER A 110 -9.00 7.87 -3.99
CA SER A 110 -8.41 8.96 -4.80
C SER A 110 -8.22 10.27 -4.03
N LEU A 111 -8.99 10.52 -2.96
CA LEU A 111 -8.81 11.71 -2.10
C LEU A 111 -7.46 11.70 -1.35
N SER A 112 -6.79 10.55 -1.28
CA SER A 112 -5.43 10.45 -0.74
C SER A 112 -4.42 11.35 -1.47
N ILE A 113 -4.73 11.84 -2.68
CA ILE A 113 -3.88 12.82 -3.38
C ILE A 113 -3.63 14.08 -2.55
N PHE A 114 -4.56 14.49 -1.70
CA PHE A 114 -4.39 15.64 -0.80
C PHE A 114 -3.27 15.41 0.24
N SER A 115 -2.94 14.15 0.53
CA SER A 115 -1.81 13.82 1.41
C SER A 115 -0.45 14.18 0.81
N LEU A 116 -0.35 14.31 -0.53
CA LEU A 116 0.89 14.71 -1.21
C LEU A 116 1.38 16.09 -0.74
N PHE A 117 0.46 16.99 -0.41
CA PHE A 117 0.80 18.29 0.15
C PHE A 117 1.59 18.16 1.46
N LEU A 118 1.22 17.19 2.31
CA LEU A 118 1.92 16.92 3.56
C LEU A 118 3.24 16.17 3.33
N ILE A 119 3.28 15.27 2.34
CA ILE A 119 4.46 14.46 2.00
C ILE A 119 5.58 15.32 1.42
N PHE A 120 5.26 16.28 0.54
CA PHE A 120 6.25 17.12 -0.12
C PHE A 120 6.72 18.32 0.69
N LYS A 121 6.00 18.64 1.78
CA LYS A 121 6.40 19.66 2.72
C LYS A 121 7.62 19.18 3.51
N ASP A 122 8.70 19.94 3.46
CA ASP A 122 9.90 19.63 4.23
C ASP A 122 9.66 19.96 5.71
N TRP A 123 9.28 18.94 6.48
CA TRP A 123 9.12 19.06 7.94
C TRP A 123 10.49 19.10 8.61
N LYS A 124 10.75 20.13 9.41
CA LYS A 124 11.99 20.23 10.22
C LYS A 124 11.99 19.33 11.47
N ILE A 125 11.03 18.41 11.57
CA ILE A 125 10.79 17.58 12.75
C ILE A 125 11.61 16.30 12.61
N HIS A 126 12.64 16.14 13.44
CA HIS A 126 13.52 14.97 13.46
C HIS A 126 13.01 13.88 14.41
N MET A 127 11.73 13.50 14.31
CA MET A 127 11.18 12.41 15.13
C MET A 127 11.53 11.07 14.51
N ARG A 128 12.46 10.35 15.14
CA ARG A 128 12.78 8.95 14.80
C ARG A 128 11.99 8.02 15.71
N LEU A 129 10.90 7.47 15.21
CA LEU A 129 10.16 6.39 15.89
C LEU A 129 10.96 5.08 15.82
N ASN A 130 10.98 4.34 16.93
CA ASN A 130 11.65 3.05 16.98
C ASN A 130 10.95 2.04 16.06
N ARG A 131 11.70 1.25 15.30
CA ARG A 131 11.16 0.18 14.42
C ARG A 131 10.22 -0.78 15.14
N TYR A 132 10.47 -1.07 16.42
CA TYR A 132 9.62 -1.96 17.22
C TYR A 132 8.25 -1.36 17.54
N PHE A 133 8.15 -0.02 17.62
CA PHE A 133 6.87 0.65 17.83
C PHE A 133 5.88 0.25 16.75
N PHE A 134 6.27 0.30 15.47
CA PHE A 134 5.38 -0.08 14.36
C PHE A 134 4.99 -1.57 14.38
N TYR A 135 5.91 -2.46 14.78
CA TYR A 135 5.63 -3.90 14.86
C TYR A 135 4.58 -4.25 15.92
N PHE A 136 4.56 -3.54 17.05
CA PHE A 136 3.55 -3.74 18.09
C PHE A 136 2.28 -2.94 17.85
N PHE A 137 2.42 -1.72 17.34
CA PHE A 137 1.30 -0.82 17.09
C PHE A 137 0.31 -1.41 16.09
N TYR A 138 0.79 -2.04 15.01
CA TYR A 138 -0.10 -2.59 13.97
C TYR A 138 -1.05 -3.70 14.46
N PRO A 139 -0.58 -4.83 15.02
CA PRO A 139 -1.50 -5.81 15.60
C PRO A 139 -2.22 -5.26 16.85
N GLY A 140 -1.56 -4.39 17.62
CA GLY A 140 -2.11 -3.84 18.87
C GLY A 140 -3.36 -2.98 18.66
N HIS A 141 -3.38 -2.09 17.66
CA HIS A 141 -4.56 -1.26 17.42
C HIS A 141 -5.74 -2.06 16.86
N ILE A 142 -5.49 -3.11 16.05
CA ILE A 142 -6.56 -4.03 15.60
C ILE A 142 -7.19 -4.73 16.80
N ILE A 143 -6.36 -5.24 17.72
CA ILE A 143 -6.84 -5.87 18.96
C ILE A 143 -7.63 -4.85 19.80
N ALA A 144 -7.16 -3.61 19.92
CA ALA A 144 -7.87 -2.57 20.65
C ALA A 144 -9.26 -2.30 20.06
N ILE A 145 -9.39 -2.25 18.72
CA ILE A 145 -10.68 -2.08 18.05
C ILE A 145 -11.59 -3.29 18.33
N LEU A 146 -11.07 -4.51 18.20
CA LEU A 146 -11.81 -5.73 18.51
C LEU A 146 -12.31 -5.77 19.97
N LEU A 147 -11.49 -5.28 20.91
CA LEU A 147 -11.89 -5.18 22.32
C LEU A 147 -13.02 -4.16 22.51
N ILE A 148 -12.91 -2.99 21.90
CA ILE A 148 -13.96 -1.96 21.95
C ILE A 148 -15.26 -2.49 21.33
N GLU A 149 -15.17 -3.19 20.20
CA GLU A 149 -16.32 -3.83 19.57
C GLU A 149 -16.96 -4.88 20.47
N SER A 150 -16.17 -5.69 21.19
CA SER A 150 -16.70 -6.67 22.14
C SER A 150 -17.36 -6.09 23.39
N LEU A 151 -17.13 -4.80 23.67
CA LEU A 151 -17.66 -4.06 24.83
C LEU A 151 -18.98 -3.34 24.54
N ILE A 152 -19.37 -3.23 23.27
CA ILE A 152 -20.59 -2.54 22.79
C ILE A 152 -21.61 -3.57 22.34
#